data_AF-A0A2H9QUL6-F1
#
_entry.id   AF-A0A2H9QUL6-F1
#
_cell.length_a   1.000
_cell.length_b   1.000
_cell.length_c   1.000
_cell.angle_alpha   90.00
_cell.angle_beta   90.00
_cell.angle_gamma   90.00
#
_symmetry.space_group_name_H-M   'P 1'
#
loop_
_entity.id
_entity.type
_entity.pdbx_description
1 polymer ?
#
loop_
_entity_poly.entity_id
_entity_poly.type
_entity_poly.pdbx_seq_one_letter_code
_entity_poly.pdbx_strand_id
1 'polypeptide(L)' 'NAVVFDEKIAGGIVNVIPAVENYPGYKSISGMELMQKMKSQAEKYCEIHEMEKIEKIIVDKEIEIVTTKKIY' A
#
# COMPACT_ATOMS: atom_id res chain seq x y z
N ASN A 1 -6.42 11.31 10.35
CA ASN A 1 -6.01 10.97 8.98
C ASN A 1 -4.87 9.99 9.04
N ALA A 2 -4.90 8.95 8.21
CA ALA A 2 -3.83 7.97 8.09
C ALA A 2 -3.09 8.17 6.76
N VAL A 3 -1.81 7.80 6.73
CA VAL A 3 -0.96 7.78 5.52
C VAL A 3 -0.29 6.42 5.42
N VAL A 4 -0.20 5.89 4.21
CA VAL A 4 0.45 4.61 3.91
C VAL A 4 1.59 4.86 2.92
N PHE A 5 2.75 4.26 3.19
CA PHE A 5 3.90 4.29 2.30
C PHE A 5 4.21 2.87 1.80
N ASP A 6 4.49 2.75 0.51
CA ASP A 6 4.98 1.53 -0.12
C ASP A 6 6.16 1.86 -1.05
N GLU A 7 7.27 1.13 -0.91
CA GLU A 7 8.45 1.27 -1.78
C GLU A 7 8.12 0.94 -3.25
N LYS A 8 7.06 0.15 -3.49
CA LYS A 8 6.59 -0.24 -4.82
C LYS A 8 5.14 0.22 -5.02
N ILE A 9 4.37 -0.56 -5.78
CA ILE A 9 2.92 -0.40 -5.88
C ILE A 9 2.23 -1.10 -4.70
N ALA A 10 1.14 -0.50 -4.21
CA ALA A 10 0.37 -1.04 -3.11
C ALA A 10 -0.21 -2.42 -3.44
N GLY A 11 -0.30 -3.28 -2.43
CA GLY A 11 -0.83 -4.65 -2.53
C GLY A 11 0.19 -5.76 -2.30
N GLY A 12 1.49 -5.43 -2.24
CA GLY A 12 2.54 -6.36 -1.83
C GLY A 12 2.62 -7.63 -2.68
N ILE A 13 2.87 -8.77 -2.02
CA ILE A 13 3.07 -10.07 -2.69
C ILE A 13 1.84 -10.54 -3.48
N VAL A 14 0.64 -10.10 -3.09
CA VAL A 14 -0.60 -10.54 -3.76
C VAL A 14 -0.62 -10.07 -5.21
N ASN A 15 -0.01 -8.92 -5.54
CA ASN A 15 0.06 -8.42 -6.92
C ASN A 15 0.64 -9.41 -7.94
N VAL A 16 1.50 -10.35 -7.51
CA VAL A 16 2.12 -11.33 -8.41
C VAL A 16 1.45 -12.71 -8.40
N ILE A 17 0.43 -12.90 -7.56
CA ILE A 17 -0.31 -14.16 -7.51
C ILE A 17 -1.21 -14.26 -8.75
N PRO A 18 -1.07 -15.30 -9.60
CA PRO A 18 -1.85 -15.39 -10.84
C PRO A 18 -3.36 -15.54 -10.60
N ALA A 19 -3.74 -16.31 -9.58
CA ALA A 19 -5.14 -16.54 -9.22
C ALA A 19 -5.28 -16.71 -7.70
N VAL A 20 -6.20 -15.95 -7.12
CA VAL A 20 -6.64 -16.01 -5.72
C VAL A 20 -8.03 -16.61 -5.71
N GLU A 21 -8.16 -17.79 -5.10
CA GLU A 21 -9.41 -18.59 -5.09
C GLU A 21 -10.02 -18.72 -3.69
N ASN A 22 -9.33 -18.19 -2.68
CA ASN A 22 -9.70 -18.29 -1.28
C ASN A 22 -10.05 -16.94 -0.63
N TYR A 23 -10.41 -15.93 -1.43
CA TYR A 23 -10.88 -14.64 -0.94
C TYR A 23 -12.42 -14.54 -1.08
N PRO A 24 -13.20 -14.61 0.03
CA PRO A 24 -14.65 -14.56 -0.04
C PRO A 24 -15.18 -13.37 -0.86
N GLY A 25 -16.19 -13.62 -1.69
CA GLY A 25 -16.70 -12.65 -2.67
C GLY A 25 -16.11 -12.82 -4.08
N TYR A 26 -15.03 -13.59 -4.24
CA TYR A 26 -14.49 -14.00 -5.53
C TYR A 26 -14.34 -15.51 -5.60
N LYS A 27 -14.91 -16.13 -6.64
CA LYS A 27 -14.66 -17.56 -6.95
C LYS A 27 -13.21 -17.77 -7.39
N SER A 28 -12.70 -16.83 -8.19
CA SER A 28 -11.30 -16.70 -8.61
C SER A 28 -11.09 -15.26 -9.10
N ILE A 29 -9.96 -14.65 -8.74
CA ILE A 29 -9.56 -13.30 -9.18
C ILE A 29 -8.05 -13.23 -9.29
N SER A 30 -7.50 -12.45 -10.23
CA SER A 30 -6.06 -12.22 -10.25
C SER A 30 -5.62 -11.40 -9.04
N GLY A 31 -4.43 -11.67 -8.51
CA GLY A 31 -3.94 -10.93 -7.35
C GLY A 31 -3.78 -9.44 -7.60
N MET A 32 -3.36 -9.04 -8.81
CA MET A 32 -3.30 -7.65 -9.24
C MET A 32 -4.68 -6.97 -9.25
N GLU A 33 -5.70 -7.63 -9.80
CA GLU A 33 -7.05 -7.06 -9.81
C GLU A 33 -7.63 -6.92 -8.40
N LEU A 34 -7.41 -7.92 -7.54
CA LEU A 34 -7.85 -7.87 -6.15
C LEU A 34 -7.22 -6.69 -5.40
N MET A 35 -5.90 -6.51 -5.51
CA MET A 35 -5.19 -5.41 -4.85
C MET A 35 -5.56 -4.04 -5.42
N GLN A 36 -5.81 -3.90 -6.72
CA GLN A 36 -6.34 -2.66 -7.30
C GLN A 36 -7.68 -2.28 -6.67
N LYS A 37 -8.61 -3.23 -6.49
CA LYS A 37 -9.91 -2.95 -5.85
C LYS A 37 -9.74 -2.54 -4.38
N MET A 38 -8.85 -3.21 -3.65
CA MET A 38 -8.54 -2.85 -2.25
C MET A 38 -7.94 -1.45 -2.14
N LYS A 39 -6.97 -1.13 -3.00
CA LYS A 39 -6.34 0.19 -3.06
C LYS A 39 -7.38 1.28 -3.32
N SER A 40 -8.23 1.12 -4.35
CA SER A 40 -9.29 2.10 -4.65
C SER A 40 -10.31 2.28 -3.52
N GLN A 41 -10.51 1.27 -2.68
CA GLN A 41 -11.30 1.42 -1.46
C GLN A 41 -10.55 2.21 -0.38
N ALA A 42 -9.28 1.88 -0.14
CA ALA A 42 -8.45 2.52 0.88
C ALA A 42 -8.17 4.00 0.59
N GLU A 43 -7.96 4.37 -0.68
CA GLU A 43 -7.73 5.75 -1.11
C GLU A 43 -8.88 6.73 -0.76
N LYS A 44 -10.07 6.21 -0.43
CA LYS A 44 -11.19 7.02 0.08
C LYS A 44 -10.99 7.49 1.52
N TYR A 45 -10.07 6.87 2.26
CA TYR A 45 -9.89 7.04 3.70
C TYR A 45 -8.46 7.39 4.11
N CYS A 46 -7.46 7.10 3.27
CA CYS A 46 -6.06 7.44 3.52
C CYS A 46 -5.32 7.85 2.24
N GLU A 47 -4.28 8.65 2.43
CA GLU A 47 -3.30 8.92 1.38
C GLU A 47 -2.34 7.73 1.26
N ILE A 48 -2.06 7.31 0.03
CA ILE A 48 -1.16 6.19 -0.26
C ILE A 48 -0.02 6.70 -1.15
N HIS A 49 1.20 6.69 -0.61
CA HIS A 49 2.42 7.00 -1.32
C HIS A 49 3.07 5.73 -1.85
N GLU A 50 2.90 5.48 -3.16
CA GLU A 50 3.60 4.41 -3.87
C GLU A 50 4.92 4.88 -4.46
N MET A 51 5.78 3.91 -4.79
CA MET A 51 7.12 4.15 -5.32
C MET A 51 7.95 5.06 -4.40
N GLU A 52 7.74 4.90 -3.09
CA GLU A 52 8.29 5.79 -2.08
C GLU A 52 8.79 5.00 -0.88
N LYS A 53 10.10 4.81 -0.85
CA LYS A 53 10.75 4.05 0.22
C LYS A 53 10.95 4.96 1.42
N ILE A 54 10.55 4.50 2.60
CA ILE A 54 10.98 5.10 3.87
C ILE A 54 12.44 4.69 4.11
N GLU A 55 13.31 5.69 4.23
CA GLU A 55 14.72 5.49 4.56
C GLU A 55 14.98 5.59 6.06
N LYS A 56 14.21 6.42 6.76
CA LYS A 56 14.34 6.64 8.20
C LYS A 56 13.02 7.09 8.82
N ILE A 57 12.77 6.62 10.04
CA ILE A 57 11.70 7.11 10.91
C ILE A 57 12.35 7.65 12.18
N ILE A 58 12.02 8.88 12.54
CA ILE A 58 12.48 9.52 13.77
C ILE A 58 11.26 9.77 14.64
N VAL A 59 11.27 9.21 15.85
CA VAL A 59 10.18 9.34 16.81
C VAL A 59 10.69 10.10 18.03
N ASP A 60 10.27 11.35 18.15
CA ASP A 60 10.51 12.19 19.34
C ASP A 60 9.19 12.84 19.78
N LYS A 61 9.13 14.17 19.95
CA LYS A 61 7.88 14.90 20.21
C LYS A 61 6.90 14.82 19.03
N GLU A 62 7.44 14.73 17.83
CA GLU A 62 6.72 14.52 16.57
C GLU A 62 7.34 13.33 15.82
N ILE A 63 6.61 12.79 14.86
CA ILE A 63 7.10 11.72 13.98
C ILE A 63 7.58 12.38 12.70
N GLU A 64 8.87 12.26 12.39
CA GLU A 64 9.46 12.67 11.13
C GLU A 64 9.74 11.43 10.26
N ILE A 65 9.31 11.46 9.01
CA ILE A 65 9.49 10.36 8.06
C ILE A 65 10.35 10.86 6.90
N VAL A 66 11.55 10.29 6.77
CA VAL A 66 12.45 10.57 5.65
C VAL A 66 12.24 9.51 4.57
N THR A 67 11.88 9.93 3.36
CA THR A 67 11.66 9.05 2.21
C THR A 67 12.61 9.36 1.06
N THR A 68 12.64 8.48 0.06
CA THR A 68 13.36 8.71 -1.21
C THR A 68 12.86 9.92 -2.02
N LYS A 69 11.72 10.52 -1.65
CA LYS A 69 11.17 11.70 -2.35
C LYS A 69 11.25 12.97 -1.51
N LYS A 70 10.88 12.91 -0.22
CA LYS A 70 10.86 14.08 0.67
C LYS A 70 10.80 13.69 2.15
N ILE A 71 10.77 14.69 3.03
CA ILE A 71 10.58 14.55 4.47
C ILE A 71 9.14 14.95 4.81
N TYR A 72 8.49 14.16 5.65
CA TYR A 72 7.14 14.38 6.18
C TYR A 72 7.18 14.62 7.68
#